data_AF-A0ABD5B6Q3-F1
#
_entry.id   AF-A0ABD5B6Q3-F1
#
_cell.length_a   1.000
_cell.length_b   1.000
_cell.length_c   1.000
_cell.angle_alpha   90.00
_cell.angle_beta   90.00
_cell.angle_gamma   90.00
#
_symmetry.space_group_name_H-M   'P 1'
#
loop_
_entity.id
_entity.type
_entity.pdbx_description
1 polymer ?
#
loop_
_entity_poly.entity_id
_entity_poly.type
_entity_poly.pdbx_seq_one_letter_code
_entity_poly.pdbx_strand_id
1 'polypeptide(L)' 'MKKLFLFSAILLGVGQMFAAKWTISTSYGTTVTKEISDNATVDQIKAAVSQVNYNECGVRPSTITLIV' A
#
# COMPACT_ATOMS: atom_id res chain seq x y z
N MET A 1 -20.53 -14.37 -37.88
CA MET A 1 -20.97 -15.41 -36.92
C MET A 1 -20.11 -15.30 -35.66
N LYS A 2 -20.69 -14.81 -34.56
CA LYS A 2 -19.99 -14.51 -33.31
C LYS A 2 -20.43 -15.58 -32.29
N LYS A 3 -19.63 -16.62 -32.08
CA LYS A 3 -19.84 -17.56 -30.98
C LYS A 3 -18.83 -17.22 -29.90
N LEU A 4 -19.30 -16.51 -28.87
CA LEU A 4 -18.55 -16.25 -27.65
C LEU A 4 -18.27 -17.59 -26.99
N PHE A 5 -17.00 -17.98 -26.94
CA PHE A 5 -16.54 -18.98 -26.00
C PHE A 5 -16.64 -18.37 -24.60
N LEU A 6 -17.58 -18.89 -23.81
CA LEU A 6 -17.65 -18.72 -22.36
C LEU A 6 -16.46 -19.46 -21.73
N PHE A 7 -15.26 -18.91 -21.91
CA PHE A 7 -14.17 -19.17 -20.98
C PHE A 7 -14.40 -18.31 -19.74
N SER A 8 -14.06 -18.89 -18.60
CA SER A 8 -13.95 -18.21 -17.31
C SER A 8 -15.23 -18.14 -16.48
N ALA A 9 -15.70 -19.32 -16.07
CA ALA A 9 -15.93 -19.52 -14.64
C ALA A 9 -14.58 -19.47 -13.89
N ILE A 10 -13.87 -18.33 -13.98
CA ILE A 10 -12.83 -18.02 -13.01
C ILE A 10 -13.62 -17.73 -11.75
N LEU A 11 -13.65 -18.74 -10.89
CA LEU A 11 -13.89 -18.58 -9.47
C LEU A 11 -13.32 -17.23 -9.05
N LEU A 12 -14.22 -16.28 -8.82
CA LEU A 12 -13.95 -15.05 -8.10
C LEU A 12 -13.68 -15.46 -6.64
N GLY A 13 -12.56 -16.16 -6.42
CA GLY A 13 -11.85 -16.13 -5.17
C GLY A 13 -11.24 -14.74 -5.06
N VAL A 14 -12.10 -13.73 -4.89
CA VAL A 14 -11.70 -12.41 -4.45
C VAL A 14 -11.28 -12.63 -3.00
N GLY A 15 -10.04 -13.09 -2.81
CA GLY A 15 -9.41 -13.03 -1.51
C GLY A 15 -9.54 -11.59 -1.07
N GLN A 16 -10.36 -11.36 -0.05
CA GLN A 16 -10.50 -10.04 0.55
C GLN A 16 -9.08 -9.66 0.99
N MET A 17 -8.41 -8.83 0.21
CA MET A 17 -7.11 -8.29 0.58
C MET A 17 -7.38 -7.37 1.75
N PHE A 18 -7.23 -7.89 2.96
CA PHE A 18 -7.32 -7.09 4.18
C PHE A 18 -6.20 -6.04 4.10
N ALA A 19 -6.59 -4.78 4.21
CA ALA A 19 -5.68 -3.65 4.27
C ALA A 19 -5.62 -3.17 5.72
N ALA A 20 -4.45 -3.26 6.34
CA ALA A 20 -4.19 -2.62 7.62
C ALA A 20 -4.12 -1.10 7.45
N LYS A 21 -4.61 -0.40 8.47
CA LYS A 21 -4.41 1.04 8.60
C LYS A 21 -3.07 1.29 9.28
N TRP A 22 -2.15 1.88 8.53
CA TRP A 22 -0.83 2.28 9.00
C TRP A 22 -0.81 3.77 9.29
N THR A 23 -0.24 4.14 10.43
CA THR A 23 -0.04 5.54 10.83
C THR A 23 1.39 5.94 10.53
N ILE A 24 1.58 6.88 9.61
CA ILE A 24 2.89 7.31 9.11
C ILE A 24 3.17 8.71 9.66
N SER A 25 4.21 8.84 10.47
CA SER A 25 4.72 10.14 10.93
C SER A 25 5.78 10.64 9.95
N THR A 26 5.59 11.84 9.41
CA THR A 26 6.51 12.48 8.47
C THR A 26 7.57 13.31 9.19
N SER A 27 8.63 13.68 8.47
CA SER A 27 9.72 14.51 8.99
C SER A 27 9.30 15.92 9.43
N TYR A 28 8.11 16.39 9.01
CA TYR A 28 7.54 17.68 9.45
C TYR A 28 6.59 17.55 10.64
N GLY A 29 6.48 16.37 11.24
CA GLY A 29 5.59 16.12 12.37
C GLY A 29 4.12 15.90 11.98
N THR A 30 3.83 15.81 10.68
CA THR A 30 2.49 15.46 10.20
C THR A 30 2.29 13.95 10.33
N THR A 31 1.09 13.55 10.75
CA THR A 31 0.70 12.14 10.80
C THR A 31 -0.32 11.85 9.70
N VAL A 32 -0.06 10.85 8.86
CA VAL A 32 -0.93 10.45 7.76
C VAL A 32 -1.31 8.98 7.93
N THR A 33 -2.60 8.67 7.88
CA THR A 33 -3.07 7.28 7.85
C THR A 33 -3.13 6.79 6.40
N LYS A 34 -2.53 5.64 6.13
CA LYS A 34 -2.62 4.95 4.82
C LYS A 34 -3.06 3.51 5.01
N GLU A 35 -3.88 3.06 4.08
CA GLU A 35 -4.25 1.66 3.97
C GLU A 35 -3.14 0.96 3.17
N ILE A 36 -2.45 0.03 3.81
CA ILE A 36 -1.40 -0.80 3.21
C ILE A 36 -1.83 -2.25 3.42
N SER A 37 -1.70 -3.09 2.40
CA SER A 37 -2.13 -4.49 2.50
C SER A 37 -1.40 -5.23 3.62
N ASP A 38 -2.10 -6.12 4.33
CA ASP A 38 -1.54 -6.90 5.44
C ASP A 38 -0.39 -7.82 5.03
N ASN A 39 -0.33 -8.21 3.75
CA ASN A 39 0.73 -9.02 3.19
C ASN A 39 1.86 -8.19 2.54
N ALA A 40 1.85 -6.87 2.71
CA ALA A 40 2.88 -6.01 2.15
C ALA A 40 4.25 -6.35 2.75
N THR A 41 5.26 -6.42 1.89
CA THR A 41 6.64 -6.62 2.36
C THR A 41 7.15 -5.35 3.03
N VAL A 42 8.18 -5.50 3.88
CA VAL A 42 8.85 -4.38 4.54
C VAL A 42 9.31 -3.31 3.52
N ASP A 43 9.78 -3.73 2.34
CA ASP A 43 10.23 -2.81 1.30
C ASP A 43 9.05 -2.03 0.66
N GLN A 44 7.90 -2.68 0.49
CA GLN A 44 6.68 -2.01 0.02
C GLN A 44 6.19 -0.98 1.03
N ILE A 45 6.22 -1.30 2.33
CA ILE A 45 5.87 -0.37 3.41
C ILE A 45 6.83 0.82 3.41
N LYS A 46 8.14 0.58 3.32
CA LYS A 46 9.16 1.64 3.21
C LYS A 46 8.95 2.53 1.99
N ALA A 47 8.64 1.95 0.83
CA ALA A 47 8.34 2.71 -0.37
C ALA A 47 7.11 3.61 -0.18
N ALA A 48 6.04 3.09 0.44
CA ALA A 48 4.84 3.86 0.75
C ALA A 48 5.13 5.01 1.72
N VAL A 49 5.88 4.75 2.80
CA VAL A 49 6.30 5.78 3.78
C VAL A 49 7.17 6.85 3.10
N SER A 50 8.15 6.44 2.28
CA SER A 50 8.99 7.38 1.55
C SER A 50 8.18 8.26 0.60
N GLN A 51 7.16 7.70 -0.05
CA GLN A 51 6.31 8.46 -0.96
C GLN A 51 5.41 9.44 -0.21
N VAL A 52 4.85 9.03 0.93
CA VAL A 52 4.07 9.93 1.81
C VAL A 52 4.93 11.09 2.28
N ASN A 53 6.13 10.82 2.77
CA ASN A 53 7.04 11.88 3.21
C ASN A 53 7.44 12.79 2.06
N TYR A 54 7.64 12.27 0.85
CA TYR A 54 7.91 13.12 -0.31
C TYR A 54 6.71 14.01 -0.67
N ASN A 55 5.50 13.48 -0.60
CA ASN A 55 4.28 14.25 -0.92
C ASN A 55 4.00 15.35 0.12
N GLU A 56 4.13 15.03 1.41
CA GLU A 56 3.88 15.99 2.49
C GLU A 56 5.05 16.94 2.69
N CYS A 57 6.28 16.45 2.51
CA CYS A 57 7.48 17.15 2.92
C CYS A 57 8.43 17.59 1.80
N GLY A 58 8.23 17.10 0.57
CA GLY A 58 9.15 17.33 -0.55
C GLY A 58 10.50 16.62 -0.43
N VAL A 59 10.71 15.80 0.61
CA VAL A 59 11.98 15.13 0.89
C VAL A 59 11.81 13.62 1.01
N ARG A 60 12.76 12.87 0.44
CA ARG A 60 12.81 11.41 0.57
C ARG A 60 13.68 11.05 1.78
N PRO A 61 13.13 10.38 2.80
CA PRO A 61 13.90 10.03 3.99
C PRO A 61 14.94 8.95 3.65
N SER A 62 16.17 9.12 4.13
CA SER A 62 17.24 8.12 3.99
C SER A 62 17.08 6.94 4.95
N THR A 63 16.36 7.15 6.06
CA THR A 63 16.10 6.15 7.10
C THR A 63 14.61 6.13 7.41
N ILE A 64 14.02 4.94 7.47
CA ILE A 64 12.60 4.73 7.83
C ILE A 64 12.55 3.75 8.99
N THR A 65 12.03 4.22 10.12
CA THR A 65 11.80 3.39 11.31
C THR A 65 10.36 2.90 11.28
N LEU A 66 10.18 1.57 11.28
CA LEU A 66 8.87 0.94 11.40
C LEU A 66 8.67 0.54 12.86
N ILE A 67 7.63 1.07 13.49
CA ILE A 67 7.21 0.68 14.83
C ILE A 67 5.94 -0.16 14.62
N VAL A 68 6.02 -1.44 14.97
CA VAL A 68 4.92 -2.41 14.89
C VAL A 68 4.28 -2.53 16.27
#